data_AF-A0A914KEP9-F1
#
_entry.id   AF-A0A914KEP9-F1
#
_cell.length_a   1.000
_cell.length_b   1.000
_cell.length_c   1.000
_cell.angle_alpha   90.00
_cell.angle_beta   90.00
_cell.angle_gamma   90.00
#
_symmetry.space_group_name_H-M   'P 1'
#
loop_
_entity.id
_entity.type
_entity.pdbx_description
1 polymer ?
#
loop_
_entity_poly.entity_id
_entity_poly.type
_entity_poly.pdbx_seq_one_letter_code
_entity_poly.pdbx_strand_id
1 'polypeptide(L)'
;EWESVDNLWVEQKEKLGLGQKGAKPLEGSLADQFEAVAHWLRHAQSQLAHGTDSTVVPKLIQEARQQKENVRRLQAQAQAQQADPLVVRARELTNAIDALLKQLEERSQLGNRIKTFLQSADAMLHQLDKMETDLSDASAAIAGELGPLARQKAMAVIEEGQNILKNGHNEQVVSALSQLQRRLQEIENLAQHRIYVGNQLLKTQIANMTSWLKDTAEPFLTSNGNLGNDFASANDFVNRHKQFATDVVVSL
;
A
#
# COMPACT_ATOMS: atom_id res chain seq x y z
N GLU A 1 -5.54 32.47 24.08
CA GLU A 1 -4.23 31.94 24.56
C GLU A 1 -3.28 31.61 23.41
N TRP A 2 -3.67 30.90 22.36
CA TRP A 2 -2.83 30.63 21.17
C TRP A 2 -2.33 31.90 20.44
N GLU A 3 -3.22 32.85 20.15
CA GLU A 3 -2.84 34.15 19.54
C GLU A 3 -1.87 34.94 20.42
N SER A 4 -1.94 34.77 21.74
CA SER A 4 -1.00 35.40 22.67
C SER A 4 0.39 34.78 22.58
N VAL A 5 0.48 33.45 22.43
CA VAL A 5 1.77 32.74 22.28
C VAL A 5 2.39 33.00 20.91
N ASP A 6 1.57 33.09 19.87
CA ASP A 6 2.02 33.38 18.50
C ASP A 6 2.52 34.84 18.37
N ASN A 7 1.77 35.81 18.92
CA ASN A 7 2.21 37.21 18.98
C ASN A 7 3.50 37.38 19.80
N LEU A 8 3.60 36.72 20.95
CA LEU A 8 4.82 36.73 21.78
C LEU A 8 6.02 36.11 21.06
N TRP A 9 5.80 35.07 20.25
CA TRP A 9 6.86 34.43 19.49
C TRP A 9 7.32 35.29 18.30
N VAL A 10 6.39 35.89 17.56
CA VAL A 10 6.72 36.82 16.46
C VAL A 10 7.53 38.00 16.99
N GLU A 11 7.09 38.59 18.11
CA GLU A 11 7.77 39.71 18.74
C GLU A 11 9.15 39.33 19.33
N GLN A 12 9.28 38.14 19.94
CA GLN A 12 10.58 37.61 20.36
C GLN A 12 11.48 37.32 19.17
N LYS A 13 10.96 36.73 18.09
CA LYS A 13 11.74 36.36 16.90
C LYS A 13 12.33 37.59 16.21
N GLU A 14 11.58 38.70 16.16
CA GLU A 14 12.08 40.01 15.72
C GLU A 14 13.15 40.57 16.67
N LYS A 15 12.91 40.57 17.99
CA LYS A 15 13.90 41.02 18.99
C LYS A 15 15.19 40.19 18.97
N LEU A 16 15.11 38.92 18.58
CA LEU A 16 16.22 37.96 18.57
C LEU A 16 16.94 37.84 17.22
N GLY A 17 16.48 38.54 16.17
CA GLY A 17 17.10 38.50 14.84
C GLY A 17 17.11 37.11 14.17
N LEU A 18 16.28 36.18 14.65
CA LEU A 18 16.16 34.81 14.16
C LEU A 18 15.37 34.78 12.84
N GLY A 19 16.01 35.26 11.77
CA GLY A 19 15.43 35.34 10.43
C GLY A 19 16.38 35.84 9.34
N GLN A 20 17.53 36.43 9.69
CA GLN A 20 18.52 36.90 8.72
C GLN A 20 19.75 35.97 8.67
N LYS A 21 20.22 35.67 7.46
CA LYS A 21 21.51 34.98 7.24
C LYS A 21 22.63 35.85 7.81
N GLY A 22 23.19 35.42 8.95
CA GLY A 22 24.20 36.16 9.70
C GLY A 22 23.69 36.57 11.08
N ALA A 23 23.34 35.59 11.93
CA ALA A 23 22.87 35.85 13.29
C ALA A 23 23.98 36.52 14.11
N LYS A 24 23.79 37.80 14.45
CA LYS A 24 24.61 38.49 15.45
C LYS A 24 24.45 37.82 16.83
N PRO A 25 25.47 37.87 17.70
CA PRO A 25 25.36 37.39 19.07
C PRO A 25 24.25 38.15 19.81
N LEU A 26 23.50 37.43 20.64
CA LEU A 26 22.35 37.96 21.40
C LEU A 26 22.75 39.17 22.27
N GLU A 27 22.11 40.32 22.06
CA GLU A 27 22.12 41.46 23.00
C GLU A 27 21.07 41.19 24.10
N GLY A 28 21.45 40.49 25.17
CA GLY A 28 20.58 40.15 26.31
C GLY A 28 21.30 39.33 27.36
N SER A 29 20.82 39.32 28.61
CA SER A 29 21.46 38.56 29.69
C SER A 29 21.41 37.06 29.40
N LEU A 30 22.33 36.27 29.97
CA LEU A 30 22.37 34.82 29.76
C LEU A 30 21.04 34.14 30.13
N ALA A 31 20.34 34.67 31.14
CA ALA A 31 19.00 34.21 31.54
C ALA A 31 17.94 34.49 30.47
N ASP A 32 17.96 35.65 29.82
CA ASP A 32 17.03 36.00 28.73
C ASP A 32 17.19 35.05 27.53
N GLN A 33 18.43 34.64 27.26
CA GLN A 33 18.73 33.70 26.17
C GLN A 33 18.17 32.30 26.47
N PHE A 34 18.19 31.84 27.73
CA PHE A 34 17.54 30.58 28.12
C PHE A 34 16.01 30.68 28.08
N GLU A 35 15.44 31.81 28.48
CA GLU A 35 13.98 32.00 28.44
C GLU A 35 13.46 32.07 27.00
N ALA A 36 14.22 32.65 26.07
CA ALA A 36 13.91 32.60 24.63
C ALA A 36 13.84 31.16 24.10
N VAL A 37 14.77 30.28 24.49
CA VAL A 37 14.70 28.86 24.12
C VAL A 37 13.49 28.17 24.75
N ALA A 38 13.19 28.46 26.01
CA ALA A 38 12.04 27.90 26.71
C ALA A 38 10.70 28.34 26.06
N HIS A 39 10.62 29.57 25.58
CA HIS A 39 9.46 30.10 24.88
C HIS A 39 9.30 29.44 23.50
N TRP A 40 10.39 29.35 22.72
CA TRP A 40 10.38 28.60 21.45
C TRP A 40 9.92 27.15 21.65
N LEU A 41 10.41 26.48 22.69
CA LEU A 41 10.05 25.08 22.97
C LEU A 41 8.54 24.92 23.23
N ARG A 42 7.96 25.80 24.06
CA ARG A 42 6.51 25.84 24.30
C ARG A 42 5.72 26.08 23.01
N HIS A 43 6.19 27.00 22.18
CA HIS A 43 5.58 27.29 20.89
C HIS A 43 5.64 26.08 19.94
N ALA A 44 6.79 25.42 19.83
CA ALA A 44 6.97 24.22 19.01
C ALA A 44 6.09 23.05 19.47
N GLN A 45 5.98 22.85 20.79
CA GLN A 45 5.07 21.85 21.38
C GLN A 45 3.61 22.16 21.09
N SER A 46 3.22 23.44 21.15
CA SER A 46 1.87 23.88 20.79
C SER A 46 1.57 23.62 19.32
N GLN A 47 2.49 23.95 18.40
CA GLN A 47 2.34 23.64 16.98
C GLN A 47 2.15 22.13 16.74
N LEU A 48 2.92 21.30 17.44
CA LEU A 48 2.80 19.84 17.36
C LEU A 48 1.43 19.33 17.85
N ALA A 49 0.90 19.91 18.93
CA ALA A 49 -0.37 19.53 19.53
C ALA A 49 -1.58 19.89 18.65
N HIS A 50 -1.54 21.04 17.98
CA HIS A 50 -2.67 21.57 17.20
C HIS A 50 -2.72 21.05 15.76
N GLY A 51 -1.96 20.00 15.44
CA GLY A 51 -2.04 19.32 14.16
C GLY A 51 -1.63 20.21 12.99
N THR A 52 -0.41 20.77 13.04
CA THR A 52 0.13 21.47 11.88
C THR A 52 0.38 20.53 10.70
N ASP A 53 0.09 21.06 9.52
CA ASP A 53 0.40 20.57 8.19
C ASP A 53 1.71 19.75 8.11
N SER A 54 1.73 18.70 7.28
CA SER A 54 2.89 17.81 7.05
C SER A 54 4.20 18.56 6.71
N THR A 55 4.11 19.81 6.28
CA THR A 55 5.22 20.69 5.90
C THR A 55 5.94 21.34 7.08
N VAL A 56 5.31 21.40 8.27
CA VAL A 56 5.87 22.07 9.44
C VAL A 56 6.84 21.19 10.22
N VAL A 57 6.61 19.86 10.23
CA VAL A 57 7.44 18.90 10.98
C VAL A 57 8.93 18.93 10.56
N PRO A 58 9.30 18.91 9.26
CA PRO A 58 10.71 18.99 8.86
C PRO A 58 11.39 20.28 9.31
N LYS A 59 10.66 21.40 9.28
CA LYS A 59 11.16 22.72 9.73
C LYS A 59 11.38 22.72 11.24
N LEU A 60 10.44 22.19 12.03
CA LEU A 60 10.59 22.08 13.48
C LEU A 60 11.76 21.16 13.88
N ILE A 61 12.03 20.08 13.12
CA ILE A 61 13.21 19.24 13.35
C ILE A 61 14.50 20.05 13.16
N GLN A 62 14.58 20.86 12.10
CA GLN A 62 15.74 21.71 11.85
C GLN A 62 15.92 22.76 12.96
N GLU A 63 14.83 23.45 13.34
CA GLU A 63 14.85 24.44 14.42
C GLU A 63 15.25 23.80 15.76
N ALA A 64 14.72 22.61 16.09
CA ALA A 64 15.05 21.90 17.31
C ALA A 64 16.53 21.50 17.39
N ARG A 65 17.13 21.07 16.27
CA ARG A 65 18.58 20.80 16.18
C ARG A 65 19.39 22.08 16.40
N GLN A 66 18.96 23.20 15.84
CA GLN A 66 19.61 24.49 16.03
C GLN A 66 19.52 24.98 17.49
N GLN A 67 18.35 24.82 18.11
CA GLN A 67 18.16 25.19 19.52
C GLN A 67 18.92 24.28 20.48
N LYS A 68 19.07 22.99 20.17
CA LYS A 68 19.93 22.08 20.93
C LYS A 68 21.38 22.56 20.94
N GLU A 69 21.90 22.98 19.79
CA GLU A 69 23.26 23.52 19.69
C GLU A 69 23.39 24.87 20.41
N ASN A 70 22.36 25.72 20.33
CA ASN A 70 22.31 26.97 21.08
C ASN A 70 22.35 26.71 22.60
N VAL A 71 21.57 25.77 23.13
CA VAL A 71 21.56 25.40 24.55
C VAL A 71 22.92 24.85 24.99
N ARG A 72 23.60 24.05 24.17
CA ARG A 72 24.97 23.60 24.48
C ARG A 72 25.95 24.76 24.63
N ARG A 73 25.87 25.74 23.72
CA ARG A 73 26.68 26.97 23.80
C ARG A 73 26.36 27.78 25.07
N LEU A 74 25.08 27.96 25.39
CA LEU A 74 24.63 28.66 26.61
C LEU A 74 25.08 27.92 27.88
N GLN A 75 25.04 26.58 27.87
CA GLN A 75 25.51 25.75 28.96
C GLN A 75 27.01 25.95 29.22
N ALA A 76 27.83 25.97 28.16
CA ALA A 76 29.27 26.22 28.28
C ALA A 76 29.56 27.62 28.87
N GLN A 77 28.78 28.63 28.47
CA GLN A 77 28.88 29.99 29.02
C GLN A 77 28.46 30.05 30.49
N ALA A 78 27.34 29.40 30.85
CA ALA A 78 26.88 29.32 32.24
C ALA A 78 27.89 28.62 33.15
N GLN A 79 28.53 27.57 32.65
CA GLN A 79 29.55 26.82 33.38
C GLN A 79 30.84 27.63 33.57
N ALA A 80 31.26 28.39 32.55
CA ALA A 80 32.38 29.33 32.67
C ALA A 80 32.12 30.46 33.68
N GLN A 81 30.86 30.87 33.85
CA GLN A 81 30.42 31.88 34.82
C GLN A 81 30.08 31.31 36.20
N GLN A 82 30.24 30.00 36.42
CA GLN A 82 29.86 29.31 37.67
C GLN A 82 28.39 29.54 38.09
N ALA A 83 27.50 29.71 37.10
CA ALA A 83 26.08 29.95 37.32
C ALA A 83 25.31 28.62 37.40
N ASP A 84 25.43 27.91 38.53
CA ASP A 84 24.83 26.58 38.74
C ASP A 84 23.33 26.47 38.37
N PRO A 85 22.46 27.44 38.73
CA PRO A 85 21.04 27.38 38.33
C PRO A 85 20.83 27.37 36.81
N LEU A 86 21.67 28.09 36.05
CA LEU A 86 21.61 28.15 34.59
C LEU A 86 22.15 26.86 33.94
N VAL A 87 23.12 26.20 34.57
CA VAL A 87 23.60 24.88 34.12
C VAL A 87 22.51 23.81 34.29
N VAL A 88 21.77 23.83 35.40
CA VAL A 88 20.60 22.95 35.60
C VAL A 88 19.53 23.24 34.56
N ARG A 89 19.19 24.52 34.34
CA ARG A 89 18.22 24.94 33.33
C ARG A 89 18.60 24.49 31.91
N ALA A 90 19.89 24.54 31.58
CA ALA A 90 20.38 24.06 30.29
C ALA A 90 20.15 22.54 30.09
N ARG A 91 20.35 21.74 31.15
CA ARG A 91 20.09 20.29 31.11
C ARG A 91 18.60 20.01 30.94
N GLU A 92 17.73 20.71 31.66
CA GLU A 92 16.27 20.60 31.51
C GLU A 92 15.83 20.89 30.07
N LEU A 93 16.30 22.01 29.50
CA LEU A 93 15.98 22.39 28.12
C LEU A 93 16.54 21.39 27.11
N THR A 94 17.75 20.88 27.33
CA THR A 94 18.33 19.84 26.45
C THR A 94 17.47 18.59 26.43
N ASN A 95 17.08 18.09 27.61
CA ASN A 95 16.22 16.90 27.72
C ASN A 95 14.85 17.13 27.06
N ALA A 96 14.27 18.31 27.24
CA ALA A 96 12.97 18.63 26.66
C ALA A 96 13.02 18.81 25.13
N ILE A 97 14.11 19.38 24.61
CA ILE A 97 14.38 19.45 23.16
C ILE A 97 14.57 18.03 22.58
N ASP A 98 15.28 17.15 23.29
CA ASP A 98 15.48 15.76 22.85
C ASP A 98 14.18 14.96 22.83
N ALA A 99 13.32 15.15 23.82
CA ALA A 99 11.98 14.55 23.83
C ALA A 99 11.14 15.06 22.63
N LEU A 100 11.17 16.36 22.34
CA LEU A 100 10.49 16.95 21.19
C LEU A 100 11.03 16.41 19.87
N LEU A 101 12.36 16.33 19.71
CA LEU A 101 13.01 15.78 18.52
C LEU A 101 12.55 14.35 18.25
N LYS A 102 12.53 13.50 19.28
CA LYS A 102 12.05 12.12 19.16
C LYS A 102 10.61 12.07 18.64
N GLN A 103 9.71 12.87 19.22
CA GLN A 103 8.31 12.93 18.78
C GLN A 103 8.16 13.43 17.33
N LEU A 104 8.93 14.44 16.95
CA LEU A 104 8.93 14.98 15.58
C LEU A 104 9.45 13.96 14.57
N GLU A 105 10.51 13.23 14.90
CA GLU A 105 11.10 12.20 14.05
C GLU A 105 10.13 11.01 13.87
N GLU A 106 9.49 10.54 14.96
CA GLU A 106 8.45 9.49 14.89
C GLU A 106 7.28 9.92 14.00
N ARG A 107 6.79 11.16 14.15
CA ARG A 107 5.73 11.69 13.28
C ARG A 107 6.17 11.82 11.82
N SER A 108 7.39 12.28 11.57
CA SER A 108 7.93 12.40 10.22
C SER A 108 8.06 11.03 9.54
N GLN A 109 8.51 10.02 10.29
CA GLN A 109 8.61 8.64 9.79
C GLN A 109 7.23 8.08 9.45
N LEU A 110 6.24 8.29 10.33
CA LEU A 110 4.85 7.87 10.06
C LEU A 110 4.29 8.57 8.82
N GLY A 111 4.49 9.88 8.67
CA GLY A 111 4.04 10.63 7.48
C GLY A 111 4.68 10.12 6.19
N ASN A 112 5.99 9.85 6.20
CA ASN A 112 6.68 9.25 5.06
C ASN A 112 6.16 7.84 4.75
N ARG A 113 5.93 7.03 5.79
CA ARG A 113 5.41 5.67 5.65
C ARG A 113 4.00 5.66 5.05
N ILE A 114 3.11 6.56 5.49
CA ILE A 114 1.78 6.77 4.89
C ILE A 114 1.90 7.16 3.42
N LYS A 115 2.75 8.14 3.09
CA LYS A 115 2.95 8.57 1.70
C LYS A 115 3.42 7.43 0.81
N THR A 116 4.43 6.67 1.23
CA THR A 116 4.95 5.51 0.49
C THR A 116 3.88 4.43 0.34
N PHE A 117 3.11 4.15 1.39
CA PHE A 117 2.00 3.21 1.33
C PHE A 117 0.96 3.65 0.29
N LEU A 118 0.53 4.92 0.29
CA LEU A 118 -0.47 5.41 -0.67
C LEU A 118 0.02 5.29 -2.12
N GLN A 119 1.30 5.56 -2.38
CA GLN A 119 1.91 5.34 -3.70
C GLN A 119 1.93 3.86 -4.08
N SER A 120 2.26 2.98 -3.14
CA SER A 120 2.24 1.53 -3.38
C SER A 120 0.83 0.99 -3.59
N ALA A 121 -0.17 1.52 -2.90
CA ALA A 121 -1.57 1.15 -3.03
C ALA A 121 -2.10 1.52 -4.42
N ASP A 122 -1.81 2.74 -4.89
CA ASP A 122 -2.19 3.21 -6.23
C ASP A 122 -1.57 2.34 -7.34
N ALA A 123 -0.27 2.06 -7.23
CA ALA A 123 0.41 1.16 -8.16
C ALA A 123 -0.18 -0.27 -8.15
N MET A 124 -0.56 -0.77 -6.97
CA MET A 124 -1.19 -2.09 -6.83
C MET A 124 -2.61 -2.11 -7.42
N LEU A 125 -3.42 -1.07 -7.21
CA LEU A 125 -4.75 -0.95 -7.84
C LEU A 125 -4.64 -1.02 -9.37
N HIS A 126 -3.72 -0.27 -9.97
CA HIS A 126 -3.47 -0.36 -11.40
C HIS A 126 -3.00 -1.75 -11.87
N GLN A 127 -2.24 -2.47 -11.04
CA GLN A 127 -1.85 -3.84 -11.35
C GLN A 127 -3.05 -4.80 -11.28
N LEU A 128 -3.93 -4.62 -10.29
CA LEU A 128 -5.16 -5.38 -10.15
C LEU A 128 -6.10 -5.12 -11.34
N ASP A 129 -6.23 -3.89 -11.82
CA ASP A 129 -7.03 -3.57 -13.01
C ASP A 129 -6.53 -4.30 -14.28
N LYS A 130 -5.21 -4.40 -14.44
CA LYS A 130 -4.61 -5.18 -15.54
C LYS A 130 -4.91 -6.66 -15.39
N MET A 131 -4.78 -7.20 -14.17
CA MET A 131 -5.10 -8.61 -13.91
C MET A 131 -6.57 -8.92 -14.15
N GLU A 132 -7.49 -8.02 -13.79
CA GLU A 132 -8.91 -8.18 -14.12
C GLU A 132 -9.13 -8.23 -15.63
N THR A 133 -8.47 -7.34 -16.38
CA THR A 133 -8.53 -7.33 -17.84
C THR A 133 -8.05 -8.66 -18.42
N ASP A 134 -6.89 -9.15 -17.96
CA ASP A 134 -6.34 -10.44 -18.39
C ASP A 134 -7.27 -11.62 -18.03
N LEU A 135 -7.95 -11.53 -16.88
CA LEU A 135 -8.87 -12.54 -16.38
C LEU A 135 -10.21 -12.54 -17.12
N SER A 136 -10.60 -11.42 -17.71
CA SER A 136 -11.85 -11.28 -18.47
C SER A 136 -11.87 -12.16 -19.72
N ASP A 137 -10.74 -12.62 -20.25
CA ASP A 137 -10.73 -13.56 -21.39
C ASP A 137 -9.96 -14.85 -21.08
N ALA A 138 -9.60 -15.05 -19.80
CA ALA A 138 -8.83 -16.20 -19.36
C ALA A 138 -9.65 -17.51 -19.43
N SER A 139 -8.95 -18.61 -19.74
CA SER A 139 -9.46 -19.96 -19.55
C SER A 139 -9.59 -20.32 -18.06
N ALA A 140 -10.34 -21.36 -17.73
CA ALA A 140 -10.48 -21.82 -16.35
C ALA A 140 -9.13 -22.16 -15.68
N ALA A 141 -8.19 -22.73 -16.43
CA ALA A 141 -6.86 -23.04 -15.92
C ALA A 141 -6.08 -21.77 -15.56
N ILE A 142 -6.09 -20.77 -16.45
CA ILE A 142 -5.40 -19.49 -16.24
C ILE A 142 -6.06 -18.73 -15.07
N ALA A 143 -7.39 -18.73 -15.01
CA ALA A 143 -8.13 -18.12 -13.90
C ALA A 143 -7.79 -18.77 -12.54
N GLY A 144 -7.55 -20.09 -12.53
CA GLY A 144 -7.09 -20.84 -11.37
C GLY A 144 -5.78 -20.34 -10.77
N GLU A 145 -4.90 -19.76 -11.60
CA GLU A 145 -3.60 -19.23 -11.18
C GLU A 145 -3.64 -17.71 -10.92
N LEU A 146 -4.38 -16.96 -11.75
CA LEU A 146 -4.43 -15.49 -11.67
C LEU A 146 -5.10 -14.98 -10.39
N GLY A 147 -6.18 -15.62 -9.93
CA GLY A 147 -6.86 -15.23 -8.68
C GLY A 147 -5.94 -15.31 -7.45
N PRO A 148 -5.32 -16.48 -7.17
CA PRO A 148 -4.35 -16.62 -6.08
C PRO A 148 -3.14 -15.68 -6.21
N LEU A 149 -2.64 -15.46 -7.43
CA LEU A 149 -1.53 -14.54 -7.66
C LEU A 149 -1.89 -13.10 -7.31
N ALA A 150 -3.09 -12.63 -7.70
CA ALA A 150 -3.57 -11.29 -7.35
C ALA A 150 -3.60 -11.10 -5.82
N ARG A 151 -4.12 -12.10 -5.08
CA ARG A 151 -4.12 -12.11 -3.61
C ARG A 151 -2.69 -11.99 -3.06
N GLN A 152 -1.79 -12.85 -3.52
CA GLN A 152 -0.42 -12.88 -3.03
C GLN A 152 0.28 -11.52 -3.20
N LYS A 153 0.08 -10.84 -4.34
CA LYS A 153 0.68 -9.53 -4.59
C LYS A 153 0.07 -8.41 -3.75
N ALA A 154 -1.25 -8.42 -3.57
CA ALA A 154 -1.96 -7.39 -2.82
C ALA A 154 -1.73 -7.51 -1.30
N MET A 155 -1.52 -8.73 -0.77
CA MET A 155 -1.41 -8.98 0.67
C MET A 155 -0.34 -8.12 1.36
N ALA A 156 0.86 -8.01 0.78
CA ALA A 156 1.94 -7.22 1.39
C ALA A 156 1.55 -5.73 1.56
N VAL A 157 0.85 -5.17 0.57
CA VAL A 157 0.38 -3.77 0.62
C VAL A 157 -0.75 -3.63 1.64
N ILE A 158 -1.69 -4.58 1.67
CA ILE A 158 -2.80 -4.59 2.63
C ILE A 158 -2.29 -4.68 4.08
N GLU A 159 -1.36 -5.60 4.36
CA GLU A 159 -0.76 -5.76 5.68
C GLU A 159 -0.01 -4.50 6.12
N GLU A 160 0.69 -3.85 5.20
CA GLU A 160 1.38 -2.59 5.49
C GLU A 160 0.39 -1.47 5.88
N GLY A 161 -0.71 -1.31 5.14
CA GLY A 161 -1.75 -0.35 5.51
C GLY A 161 -2.39 -0.65 6.86
N GLN A 162 -2.65 -1.93 7.16
CA GLN A 162 -3.15 -2.35 8.48
C GLN A 162 -2.16 -2.04 9.60
N ASN A 163 -0.86 -2.25 9.36
CA ASN A 163 0.19 -1.93 10.34
C ASN A 163 0.32 -0.43 10.58
N ILE A 164 0.12 0.41 9.56
CA ILE A 164 0.07 1.86 9.73
C ILE A 164 -1.09 2.27 10.64
N LEU A 165 -2.27 1.67 10.45
CA LEU A 165 -3.46 1.98 11.25
C LEU A 165 -3.37 1.56 12.72
N LYS A 166 -2.48 0.63 13.08
CA LYS A 166 -2.19 0.30 14.49
C LYS A 166 -1.60 1.49 15.26
N ASN A 167 -0.95 2.43 14.55
CA ASN A 167 -0.29 3.60 15.14
C ASN A 167 -1.17 4.86 15.14
N GLY A 168 -2.40 4.77 14.61
CA GLY A 168 -3.32 5.89 14.57
C GLY A 168 -4.30 5.79 13.41
N HIS A 169 -5.45 6.46 13.55
CA HIS A 169 -6.44 6.53 12.48
C HIS A 169 -5.97 7.47 11.37
N ASN A 170 -6.08 7.01 10.12
CA ASN A 170 -5.85 7.85 8.94
C ASN A 170 -6.87 7.49 7.86
N GLU A 171 -7.74 8.44 7.51
CA GLU A 171 -8.85 8.21 6.58
C GLU A 171 -8.37 7.85 5.16
N GLN A 172 -7.26 8.42 4.70
CA GLN A 172 -6.69 8.11 3.38
C GLN A 172 -6.22 6.66 3.32
N VAL A 173 -5.56 6.18 4.38
CA VAL A 173 -5.13 4.78 4.49
C VAL A 173 -6.32 3.83 4.54
N VAL A 174 -7.37 4.18 5.32
CA VAL A 174 -8.61 3.38 5.40
C VAL A 174 -9.30 3.30 4.04
N SER A 175 -9.41 4.43 3.32
CA SER A 175 -10.00 4.47 1.98
C SER A 175 -9.22 3.61 0.99
N ALA A 176 -7.88 3.75 0.96
CA ALA A 176 -7.02 2.96 0.08
C ALA A 176 -7.11 1.45 0.36
N LEU A 177 -7.11 1.04 1.64
CA LEU A 177 -7.30 -0.36 2.03
C LEU A 177 -8.66 -0.90 1.57
N SER A 178 -9.72 -0.13 1.75
CA SER A 178 -11.06 -0.52 1.35
C SER A 178 -11.17 -0.72 -0.17
N GLN A 179 -10.50 0.14 -0.95
CA GLN A 179 -10.42 0.01 -2.40
C GLN A 179 -9.63 -1.23 -2.82
N LEU A 180 -8.43 -1.46 -2.23
CA LEU A 180 -7.61 -2.64 -2.50
C LEU A 180 -8.36 -3.94 -2.21
N GLN A 181 -9.01 -4.03 -1.04
CA GLN A 181 -9.75 -5.21 -0.62
C GLN A 181 -10.96 -5.48 -1.53
N ARG A 182 -11.72 -4.43 -1.87
CA ARG A 182 -12.85 -4.55 -2.80
C ARG A 182 -12.37 -5.06 -4.16
N ARG A 183 -11.31 -4.45 -4.70
CA ARG A 183 -10.79 -4.80 -6.02
C ARG A 183 -10.23 -6.21 -6.08
N LEU A 184 -9.51 -6.63 -5.04
CA LEU A 184 -9.05 -8.00 -4.90
C LEU A 184 -10.23 -8.98 -4.87
N GLN A 185 -11.27 -8.69 -4.10
CA GLN A 185 -12.46 -9.54 -4.02
C GLN A 185 -13.17 -9.67 -5.38
N GLU A 186 -13.25 -8.59 -6.16
CA GLU A 186 -13.81 -8.61 -7.51
C GLU A 186 -13.04 -9.56 -8.44
N ILE A 187 -11.70 -9.49 -8.43
CA ILE A 187 -10.83 -10.37 -9.22
C ILE A 187 -11.00 -11.84 -8.79
N GLU A 188 -11.03 -12.11 -7.49
CA GLU A 188 -11.21 -13.47 -6.98
C GLU A 188 -12.57 -14.06 -7.36
N ASN A 189 -13.63 -13.24 -7.31
CA ASN A 189 -14.96 -13.64 -7.74
C ASN A 189 -15.00 -13.90 -9.26
N LEU A 190 -14.36 -13.05 -10.06
CA LEU A 190 -14.26 -13.24 -11.51
C LEU A 190 -13.49 -14.53 -11.84
N ALA A 191 -12.39 -14.80 -11.13
CA ALA A 191 -11.59 -16.00 -11.32
C ALA A 191 -12.43 -17.25 -11.01
N GLN A 192 -13.13 -17.24 -9.88
CA GLN A 192 -13.99 -18.34 -9.47
C GLN A 192 -15.13 -18.57 -10.48
N HIS A 193 -15.70 -17.50 -11.01
CA HIS A 193 -16.73 -17.58 -12.05
C HIS A 193 -16.18 -18.21 -13.34
N ARG A 194 -14.99 -17.78 -13.79
CA ARG A 194 -14.32 -18.34 -14.98
C ARG A 194 -14.02 -19.83 -14.83
N ILE A 195 -13.52 -20.24 -13.66
CA ILE A 195 -13.26 -21.65 -13.34
C ILE A 195 -14.57 -22.45 -13.41
N TYR A 196 -15.64 -21.93 -12.81
CA TYR A 196 -16.95 -22.59 -12.82
C TYR A 196 -17.48 -22.76 -14.25
N VAL A 197 -17.52 -21.69 -15.04
CA VAL A 197 -18.03 -21.72 -16.42
C VAL A 197 -17.22 -22.67 -17.30
N GLY A 198 -15.88 -22.61 -17.23
CA GLY A 198 -15.03 -23.51 -18.01
C GLY A 198 -15.23 -24.99 -17.62
N ASN A 199 -15.40 -25.29 -16.33
CA ASN A 199 -15.71 -26.64 -15.88
C ASN A 199 -17.08 -27.14 -16.37
N GLN A 200 -18.09 -26.26 -16.45
CA GLN A 200 -19.40 -26.64 -17.00
C GLN A 200 -19.33 -26.92 -18.50
N LEU A 201 -18.56 -26.11 -19.25
CA LEU A 201 -18.34 -26.35 -20.68
C LEU A 201 -17.67 -27.70 -20.91
N LEU A 202 -16.59 -28.00 -20.16
CA LEU A 202 -15.89 -29.29 -20.25
C LEU A 202 -16.81 -30.46 -19.91
N LYS A 203 -17.62 -30.35 -18.84
CA LYS A 203 -18.60 -31.38 -18.48
C LYS A 203 -19.61 -31.63 -19.61
N THR A 204 -20.10 -30.57 -20.23
CA THR A 204 -21.06 -30.66 -21.33
C THR A 204 -20.41 -31.32 -22.55
N GLN A 205 -19.19 -30.94 -22.90
CA GLN A 205 -18.43 -31.56 -24.00
C GLN A 205 -18.19 -33.06 -23.75
N ILE A 206 -17.77 -33.43 -22.54
CA ILE A 206 -17.57 -34.84 -22.16
C ILE A 206 -18.89 -35.62 -22.24
N ALA A 207 -19.99 -35.04 -21.77
CA ALA A 207 -21.31 -35.68 -21.83
C ALA A 207 -21.76 -35.90 -23.28
N ASN A 208 -21.58 -34.90 -24.15
CA ASN A 208 -21.90 -34.99 -25.57
C ASN A 208 -21.05 -36.06 -26.27
N MET A 209 -19.74 -36.09 -26.03
CA MET A 209 -18.85 -37.13 -26.57
C MET A 209 -19.25 -38.52 -26.07
N THR A 210 -19.61 -38.64 -24.79
CA THR A 210 -20.04 -39.92 -24.19
C THR A 210 -21.35 -40.41 -24.80
N SER A 211 -22.33 -39.53 -25.00
CA SER A 211 -23.58 -39.88 -25.69
C SER A 211 -23.33 -40.26 -27.14
N TRP A 212 -22.51 -39.50 -27.88
CA TRP A 212 -22.15 -39.85 -29.25
C TRP A 212 -21.46 -41.22 -29.34
N LEU A 213 -20.53 -41.53 -28.42
CA LEU A 213 -19.89 -42.84 -28.37
C LEU A 213 -20.91 -43.97 -28.15
N LYS A 214 -21.79 -43.81 -27.17
CA LYS A 214 -22.77 -44.84 -26.77
C LYS A 214 -23.90 -45.02 -27.77
N ASP A 215 -24.43 -43.92 -28.29
CA ASP A 215 -25.67 -43.91 -29.05
C ASP A 215 -25.41 -43.99 -30.56
N THR A 216 -24.22 -43.60 -31.02
CA THR A 216 -23.85 -43.60 -32.44
C THR A 216 -22.72 -44.59 -32.74
N ALA A 217 -21.56 -44.45 -32.08
CA ALA A 217 -20.36 -45.19 -32.45
C ALA A 217 -20.45 -46.69 -32.12
N GLU A 218 -20.82 -47.04 -30.88
CA GLU A 218 -20.94 -48.43 -30.43
C GLU A 218 -21.98 -49.25 -31.25
N PRO A 219 -23.21 -48.75 -31.50
CA PRO A 219 -24.17 -49.46 -32.34
C PRO A 219 -23.72 -49.62 -33.80
N PHE A 220 -23.08 -48.58 -34.36
CA PHE A 220 -22.56 -48.63 -35.72
C PHE A 220 -21.50 -49.73 -35.87
N LEU A 221 -20.50 -49.74 -34.99
CA LEU A 221 -19.40 -50.71 -35.02
C LEU A 221 -19.91 -52.14 -34.78
N THR A 222 -20.86 -52.31 -33.87
CA THR A 222 -21.49 -53.61 -33.60
C THR A 222 -22.26 -54.13 -34.81
N SER A 223 -23.02 -53.26 -35.49
CA SER A 223 -23.91 -53.65 -36.59
C SER A 223 -23.19 -53.77 -37.94
N ASN A 224 -22.03 -53.13 -38.11
CA ASN A 224 -21.32 -53.07 -39.39
C ASN A 224 -19.93 -53.73 -39.35
N GLY A 225 -19.60 -54.55 -38.34
CA GLY A 225 -18.28 -55.18 -38.23
C GLY A 225 -17.96 -56.29 -39.27
N ASN A 226 -18.93 -56.71 -40.09
CA ASN A 226 -18.76 -57.80 -41.05
C ASN A 226 -18.59 -57.26 -42.49
N LEU A 227 -17.49 -57.63 -43.16
CA LEU A 227 -17.22 -57.30 -44.56
C LEU A 227 -18.18 -58.00 -45.54
N GLY A 228 -18.77 -59.12 -45.11
CA GLY A 228 -19.58 -60.00 -45.95
C GLY A 228 -18.75 -60.97 -46.81
N ASN A 229 -19.42 -61.70 -47.69
CA ASN A 229 -18.84 -62.82 -48.45
C ASN A 229 -18.86 -62.60 -49.98
N ASP A 230 -19.31 -61.44 -50.45
CA ASP A 230 -19.27 -61.08 -51.86
C ASP A 230 -18.77 -59.65 -52.08
N PHE A 231 -18.54 -59.29 -53.35
CA PHE A 231 -18.02 -57.99 -53.72
C PHE A 231 -18.99 -56.84 -53.38
N ALA A 232 -20.30 -57.08 -53.50
CA ALA A 232 -21.31 -56.04 -53.24
C ALA A 232 -21.35 -55.71 -51.74
N SER A 233 -21.38 -56.72 -50.86
CA SER A 233 -21.33 -56.54 -49.42
C SER A 233 -20.04 -55.88 -48.96
N ALA A 234 -18.90 -56.23 -49.56
CA ALA A 234 -17.62 -55.62 -49.25
C ALA A 234 -17.55 -54.14 -49.67
N ASN A 235 -18.11 -53.80 -50.84
CA ASN A 235 -18.21 -52.42 -51.30
C ASN A 235 -19.13 -51.59 -50.38
N ASP A 236 -20.27 -52.13 -49.96
CA ASP A 236 -21.19 -51.47 -49.04
C ASP A 236 -20.56 -51.25 -47.65
N PHE A 237 -19.82 -52.23 -47.13
CA PHE A 237 -19.05 -52.10 -45.90
C PHE A 237 -18.09 -50.90 -45.97
N VAL A 238 -17.30 -50.80 -47.05
CA VAL A 238 -16.32 -49.71 -47.23
C VAL A 238 -17.03 -48.36 -47.28
N ASN A 239 -18.14 -48.26 -48.01
CA ASN A 239 -18.87 -47.00 -48.14
C ASN A 239 -19.46 -46.53 -46.80
N ARG A 240 -20.03 -47.45 -46.00
CA ARG A 240 -20.55 -47.12 -44.66
C ARG A 240 -19.45 -46.66 -43.70
N HIS A 241 -18.29 -47.32 -43.72
CA HIS A 241 -17.16 -46.92 -42.87
C HIS A 241 -16.54 -45.59 -43.29
N LYS A 242 -16.49 -45.29 -44.60
CA LYS A 242 -16.07 -43.96 -45.09
C LYS A 242 -17.01 -42.87 -44.61
N GLN A 243 -18.32 -43.10 -44.68
CA GLN A 243 -19.31 -42.15 -44.19
C GLN A 243 -19.16 -41.95 -42.67
N PHE A 244 -19.09 -43.04 -41.91
CA PHE A 244 -18.88 -42.98 -40.46
C PHE A 244 -17.59 -42.23 -40.08
N ALA A 245 -16.48 -42.47 -40.78
CA ALA A 245 -15.24 -41.73 -40.57
C ALA A 245 -15.39 -40.22 -40.84
N THR A 246 -16.22 -39.86 -41.82
CA THR A 246 -16.56 -38.45 -42.08
C THR A 246 -17.39 -37.87 -40.93
N ASP A 247 -18.36 -38.62 -40.45
CA ASP A 247 -19.23 -38.21 -39.35
C ASP A 247 -18.43 -38.01 -38.03
N VAL A 248 -17.39 -38.82 -37.79
CA VAL A 248 -16.46 -38.64 -36.65
C VAL A 248 -15.77 -37.28 -36.71
N VAL A 249 -15.26 -36.88 -37.88
CA VAL A 249 -14.50 -35.63 -38.06
C VAL A 249 -15.40 -34.39 -37.97
N VAL A 250 -16.69 -34.53 -38.32
CA VAL A 250 -17.65 -33.42 -38.29
C VAL A 250 -18.33 -33.27 -36.92
N SER A 251 -18.46 -34.37 -36.16
CA SER A 251 -19.20 -34.40 -34.89
C SER A 251 -18.32 -34.14 -33.65
N LEU A 252 -17.00 -34.16 -33.78
CA LEU A 252 -16.00 -33.94 -32.72
C LEU A 252 -15.18 -32.67 -32.98
#